data_AF-A0A933SPZ4-F1
#
_entry.id   AF-A0A933SPZ4-F1
#
_cell.length_a   1.000
_cell.length_b   1.000
_cell.length_c   1.000
_cell.angle_alpha   90.00
_cell.angle_beta   90.00
_cell.angle_gamma   90.00
#
_symmetry.space_group_name_H-M   'P 1'
#
loop_
_entity.id
_entity.type
_entity.pdbx_description
1 polymer ?
#
loop_
_entity_poly.entity_id
_entity_poly.type
_entity_poly.pdbx_seq_one_letter_code
_entity_poly.pdbx_strand_id
1 'polypeptide(L)'
;MKKLVSVILSASLFIVPSVFAHEAKVEKKPVTIQNPPDAISKYYPPNSMKMEFLEIMHAISGSFKGAWIDAKEGQWENALKNAEALEADYKKSSEMVGKEWREKYFKFEAAAKFKEAVAGKNMEQMKVQGKELGGSCGRCHKDQYVSAWLKYYWSDFDELKLEDPITEKKLEFEDYKHELVNAFYTLTNDGKQGDSANAVKGGKEFIQRYKGLKASCMKCHDDEQVKYFYVGGKVEKALEDLSATLGKEPLNMEEAFKSIGVIGKEGCKKCHLTHRWAMILKGNQE
;
A
#
# COMPACT_ATOMS: atom_id res chain seq x y z
N MET A 1 -18.69 -2.59 89.19
CA MET A 1 -18.47 -3.49 88.04
C MET A 1 -18.77 -2.74 86.75
N LYS A 2 -17.98 -3.04 85.70
CA LYS A 2 -18.05 -2.59 84.29
C LYS A 2 -17.50 -1.19 83.95
N LYS A 3 -16.28 -1.23 83.40
CA LYS A 3 -15.56 -0.18 82.68
C LYS A 3 -16.30 0.17 81.39
N LEU A 4 -16.47 1.47 81.09
CA LEU A 4 -16.75 1.94 79.73
C LEU A 4 -15.46 1.85 78.91
N VAL A 5 -15.49 1.10 77.81
CA VAL A 5 -14.45 1.10 76.78
C VAL A 5 -14.92 2.04 75.67
N SER A 6 -14.13 3.09 75.43
CA SER A 6 -14.26 3.99 74.28
C SER A 6 -13.79 3.26 73.03
N VAL A 7 -14.66 3.15 72.02
CA VAL A 7 -14.31 2.67 70.68
C VAL A 7 -14.19 3.90 69.78
N ILE A 8 -12.96 4.22 69.40
CA ILE A 8 -12.64 5.24 68.42
C ILE A 8 -12.85 4.62 67.04
N LEU A 9 -13.85 5.09 66.29
CA LEU A 9 -14.07 4.70 64.90
C LEU A 9 -13.16 5.55 64.00
N SER A 10 -12.08 4.96 63.47
CA SER A 10 -11.22 5.61 62.49
C SER A 10 -11.87 5.55 61.11
N ALA A 11 -12.32 6.71 60.61
CA ALA A 11 -12.81 6.85 59.24
C ALA A 11 -11.62 6.86 58.26
N SER A 12 -11.39 5.72 57.59
CA SER A 12 -10.43 5.61 56.49
C SER A 12 -11.04 6.20 55.21
N LEU A 13 -10.50 7.33 54.76
CA LEU A 13 -10.87 8.01 53.53
C LEU A 13 -10.28 7.21 52.33
N PHE A 14 -11.10 6.43 51.65
CA PHE A 14 -10.72 5.80 50.37
C PHE A 14 -10.78 6.84 49.26
N ILE A 15 -9.62 7.31 48.82
CA ILE A 15 -9.48 8.08 47.58
C ILE A 15 -9.57 7.07 46.43
N VAL A 16 -10.71 7.03 45.75
CA VAL A 16 -10.86 6.28 44.49
C VAL A 16 -10.28 7.16 43.38
N PRO A 17 -9.17 6.78 42.73
CA PRO A 17 -8.70 7.51 41.56
C PRO A 17 -9.69 7.26 40.42
N SER A 18 -10.49 8.29 40.10
CA SER A 18 -11.30 8.33 38.89
C SER A 18 -10.39 8.33 37.66
N VAL A 19 -10.12 7.14 37.13
CA VAL A 19 -9.51 6.97 35.81
C VAL A 19 -10.57 7.39 34.79
N PHE A 20 -10.59 8.69 34.45
CA PHE A 20 -11.29 9.15 33.26
C PHE A 20 -10.55 8.59 32.05
N ALA A 21 -11.02 7.46 31.53
CA ALA A 21 -10.68 7.02 30.18
C ALA A 21 -11.16 8.10 29.21
N HIS A 22 -10.23 8.95 28.75
CA HIS A 22 -10.46 9.79 27.59
C HIS A 22 -10.51 8.86 26.37
N GLU A 23 -11.68 8.33 26.06
CA GLU A 23 -11.94 7.72 24.76
C GLU A 23 -11.86 8.85 23.72
N ALA A 24 -10.66 9.07 23.18
CA ALA A 24 -10.48 9.91 22.01
C ALA A 24 -11.28 9.27 20.86
N LYS A 25 -12.46 9.83 20.57
CA LYS A 25 -13.23 9.48 19.37
C LYS A 25 -12.36 9.85 18.18
N VAL A 26 -11.76 8.84 17.54
CA VAL A 26 -11.02 9.03 16.29
C VAL A 26 -12.04 9.39 15.21
N GLU A 27 -12.12 10.68 14.93
CA GLU A 27 -12.98 11.21 13.87
C GLU A 27 -12.46 10.73 12.51
N LYS A 28 -13.28 9.95 11.80
CA LYS A 28 -12.96 9.51 10.44
C LYS A 28 -13.18 10.69 9.49
N LYS A 29 -12.10 11.29 9.00
CA LYS A 29 -12.18 12.36 8.01
C LYS A 29 -12.47 11.78 6.63
N PRO A 30 -13.38 12.39 5.84
CA PRO A 30 -13.61 11.97 4.47
C PRO A 30 -12.31 12.14 3.66
N VAL A 31 -12.01 11.15 2.80
CA VAL A 31 -10.90 11.21 1.86
C VAL A 31 -11.47 11.58 0.49
N THR A 32 -11.00 12.67 -0.09
CA THR A 32 -11.33 13.07 -1.46
C THR A 32 -10.11 12.85 -2.33
N ILE A 33 -10.27 12.07 -3.40
CA ILE A 33 -9.20 11.77 -4.37
C ILE A 33 -9.51 12.55 -5.64
N GLN A 34 -8.60 13.45 -6.02
CA GLN A 34 -8.72 14.25 -7.24
C GLN A 34 -7.93 13.59 -8.37
N ASN A 35 -8.46 13.58 -9.59
CA ASN A 35 -7.68 13.09 -10.74
C ASN A 35 -6.45 13.97 -10.96
N PRO A 36 -5.28 13.38 -11.24
CA PRO A 36 -4.13 14.16 -11.66
C PRO A 36 -4.39 14.77 -13.06
N PRO A 37 -3.80 15.92 -13.39
CA PRO A 37 -3.93 16.57 -14.69
C PRO A 37 -3.52 15.64 -15.81
N ASP A 38 -4.21 15.73 -16.94
CA ASP A 38 -3.86 14.93 -18.12
C ASP A 38 -2.49 15.32 -18.70
N ALA A 39 -2.01 16.52 -18.39
CA ALA A 39 -0.69 17.00 -18.81
C ALA A 39 0.45 16.06 -18.40
N ILE A 40 0.35 15.39 -17.24
CA ILE A 40 1.39 14.45 -16.78
C ILE A 40 1.24 13.05 -17.38
N SER A 41 0.10 12.70 -17.97
CA SER A 41 -0.17 11.34 -18.48
C SER A 41 0.81 10.90 -19.57
N LYS A 42 1.40 11.83 -20.31
CA LYS A 42 2.40 11.53 -21.36
C LYS A 42 3.73 11.02 -20.81
N TYR A 43 4.01 11.24 -19.52
CA TYR A 43 5.23 10.80 -18.85
C TYR A 43 5.08 9.47 -18.12
N TYR A 44 3.92 8.82 -18.22
CA TYR A 44 3.60 7.57 -17.53
C TYR A 44 3.09 6.51 -18.50
N PRO A 45 3.13 5.23 -18.12
CA PRO A 45 2.47 4.17 -18.88
C PRO A 45 0.96 4.49 -19.10
N PRO A 46 0.39 4.11 -20.25
CA PRO A 46 1.02 3.42 -21.37
C PRO A 46 1.83 4.33 -22.32
N ASN A 47 1.79 5.64 -22.15
CA ASN A 47 2.42 6.59 -23.08
C ASN A 47 3.95 6.63 -22.96
N SER A 48 4.50 6.40 -21.77
CA SER A 48 5.94 6.36 -21.53
C SER A 48 6.29 5.39 -20.41
N MET A 49 7.10 4.38 -20.73
CA MET A 49 7.63 3.44 -19.73
C MET A 49 8.79 4.02 -18.90
N LYS A 50 9.29 5.21 -19.24
CA LYS A 50 10.43 5.85 -18.57
C LYS A 50 10.06 6.55 -17.27
N MET A 51 8.78 6.85 -17.05
CA MET A 51 8.31 7.55 -15.85
C MET A 51 9.05 8.88 -15.62
N GLU A 52 9.29 9.66 -16.68
CA GLU A 52 10.19 10.84 -16.66
C GLU A 52 9.82 11.87 -15.59
N PHE A 53 8.52 12.03 -15.29
CA PHE A 53 8.07 12.91 -14.21
C PHE A 53 8.49 12.40 -12.84
N LEU A 54 8.48 11.08 -12.62
CA LEU A 54 8.99 10.49 -11.38
C LEU A 54 10.52 10.66 -11.26
N GLU A 55 11.25 10.45 -12.36
CA GLU A 55 12.70 10.60 -12.38
C GLU A 55 13.13 12.02 -11.95
N ILE A 56 12.47 13.06 -12.48
CA ILE A 56 12.78 14.44 -12.07
C ILE A 56 12.36 14.72 -10.62
N MET A 57 11.29 14.12 -10.10
CA MET A 57 10.95 14.24 -8.68
C MET A 57 12.03 13.63 -7.78
N HIS A 58 12.63 12.50 -8.18
CA HIS A 58 13.77 11.92 -7.48
C HIS A 58 15.01 12.81 -7.53
N ALA A 59 15.31 13.40 -8.70
CA ALA A 59 16.41 14.35 -8.85
C ALA A 59 16.24 15.57 -7.93
N ILE A 60 15.06 16.20 -7.93
CA ILE A 60 14.69 17.31 -7.04
C ILE A 60 14.87 16.93 -5.57
N SER A 61 14.35 15.77 -5.15
CA SER A 61 14.51 15.29 -3.77
C SER A 61 15.98 15.07 -3.40
N GLY A 62 16.76 14.51 -4.32
CA GLY A 62 18.19 14.28 -4.17
C GLY A 62 18.94 15.59 -3.97
N SER A 63 18.78 16.54 -4.88
CA SER A 63 19.43 17.85 -4.85
C SER A 63 18.99 18.69 -3.65
N PHE A 64 17.71 18.69 -3.29
CA PHE A 64 17.23 19.40 -2.10
C PHE A 64 17.86 18.87 -0.81
N LYS A 65 17.92 17.55 -0.63
CA LYS A 65 18.58 16.95 0.53
C LYS A 65 20.09 17.10 0.48
N GLY A 66 20.70 16.97 -0.71
CA GLY A 66 22.13 17.12 -0.94
C GLY A 66 22.63 18.48 -0.49
N ALA A 67 21.94 19.56 -0.87
CA ALA A 67 22.26 20.92 -0.44
C ALA A 67 22.32 21.06 1.09
N TRP A 68 21.39 20.40 1.81
CA TRP A 68 21.38 20.40 3.27
C TRP A 68 22.51 19.59 3.89
N ILE A 69 22.82 18.42 3.34
CA ILE A 69 23.88 17.55 3.84
C ILE A 69 25.23 18.25 3.66
N ASP A 70 25.52 18.71 2.44
CA ASP A 70 26.77 19.37 2.10
C ASP A 70 26.99 20.66 2.93
N ALA A 71 25.95 21.48 3.09
CA ALA A 71 26.03 22.71 3.88
C ALA A 71 26.35 22.42 5.36
N LYS A 72 25.77 21.36 5.95
CA LYS A 72 26.06 20.95 7.33
C LYS A 72 27.48 20.44 7.50
N GLU A 73 28.04 19.81 6.47
CA GLU A 73 29.42 19.34 6.44
C GLU A 73 30.42 20.46 6.06
N GLY A 74 29.93 21.67 5.80
CA GLY A 74 30.76 22.80 5.36
C GLY A 74 31.21 22.72 3.90
N GLN A 75 30.70 21.76 3.12
CA GLN A 75 31.00 21.55 1.70
C GLN A 75 30.17 22.50 0.81
N TRP A 76 30.34 23.80 1.01
CA TRP A 76 29.47 24.83 0.39
C TRP A 76 29.47 24.85 -1.13
N GLU A 77 30.55 24.44 -1.79
CA GLU A 77 30.58 24.33 -3.26
C GLU A 77 29.64 23.22 -3.75
N ASN A 78 29.66 22.06 -3.09
CA ASN A 78 28.75 20.95 -3.41
C ASN A 78 27.31 21.32 -3.05
N ALA A 79 27.11 22.01 -1.93
CA ALA A 79 25.81 22.51 -1.53
C ALA A 79 25.22 23.44 -2.60
N LEU A 80 26.03 24.34 -3.16
CA LEU A 80 25.61 25.26 -4.22
C LEU A 80 25.26 24.52 -5.51
N LYS A 81 26.09 23.56 -5.95
CA LYS A 81 25.78 22.71 -7.12
C LYS A 81 24.43 21.99 -6.94
N ASN A 82 24.19 21.47 -5.75
CA ASN A 82 22.90 20.85 -5.41
C ASN A 82 21.74 21.85 -5.43
N ALA A 83 21.93 23.07 -4.92
CA ALA A 83 20.88 24.10 -4.95
C ALA A 83 20.58 24.61 -6.37
N GLU A 84 21.58 24.70 -7.24
CA GLU A 84 21.42 25.02 -8.67
C GLU A 84 20.66 23.93 -9.41
N ALA A 85 21.05 22.66 -9.21
CA ALA A 85 20.35 21.51 -9.80
C ALA A 85 18.88 21.46 -9.34
N LEU A 86 18.64 21.66 -8.03
CA LEU A 86 17.30 21.76 -7.47
C LEU A 86 16.45 22.81 -8.18
N GLU A 87 16.95 24.04 -8.32
CA GLU A 87 16.20 25.13 -8.94
C GLU A 87 15.88 24.82 -10.42
N ALA A 88 16.87 24.29 -11.16
CA ALA A 88 16.72 23.92 -12.56
C ALA A 88 15.67 22.82 -12.75
N ASP A 89 15.76 21.73 -11.99
CA ASP A 89 14.82 20.61 -12.08
C ASP A 89 13.43 20.98 -11.55
N TYR A 90 13.34 21.84 -10.53
CA TYR A 90 12.07 22.37 -10.06
C TYR A 90 11.37 23.22 -11.13
N LYS A 91 12.13 24.04 -11.87
CA LYS A 91 11.58 24.77 -13.01
C LYS A 91 11.12 23.81 -14.12
N LYS A 92 11.96 22.86 -14.51
CA LYS A 92 11.65 21.88 -15.56
C LYS A 92 10.41 21.04 -15.22
N SER A 93 10.29 20.56 -13.99
CA SER A 93 9.11 19.80 -13.55
C SER A 93 7.82 20.64 -13.57
N SER A 94 7.91 21.96 -13.33
CA SER A 94 6.76 22.86 -13.42
C SER A 94 6.18 22.98 -14.84
N GLU A 95 6.99 22.71 -15.86
CA GLU A 95 6.59 22.72 -17.27
C GLU A 95 5.92 21.40 -17.67
N MET A 96 6.08 20.34 -16.87
CA MET A 96 5.51 19.02 -17.10
C MET A 96 4.07 18.89 -16.59
N VAL A 97 3.68 19.64 -15.56
CA VAL A 97 2.43 19.43 -14.80
C VAL A 97 1.21 20.20 -15.29
N GLY A 98 1.37 21.05 -16.30
CA GLY A 98 0.32 21.96 -16.76
C GLY A 98 0.11 23.17 -15.85
N LYS A 99 -0.74 24.10 -16.29
CA LYS A 99 -0.91 25.42 -15.65
C LYS A 99 -1.47 25.33 -14.23
N GLU A 100 -2.50 24.51 -14.02
CA GLU A 100 -3.20 24.38 -12.74
C GLU A 100 -2.26 24.00 -11.60
N TRP A 101 -1.48 22.93 -11.78
CA TRP A 101 -0.53 22.47 -10.76
C TRP A 101 0.65 23.43 -10.61
N ARG A 102 1.14 24.00 -11.71
CA ARG A 102 2.21 25.00 -11.68
C ARG A 102 1.83 26.18 -10.79
N GLU A 103 0.65 26.76 -10.99
CA GLU A 103 0.19 27.92 -10.22
C GLU A 103 -0.16 27.56 -8.76
N LYS A 104 -0.72 26.37 -8.53
CA LYS A 104 -1.15 25.94 -7.20
C LYS A 104 0.01 25.55 -6.29
N TYR A 105 1.01 24.83 -6.81
CA TYR A 105 2.02 24.18 -5.99
C TYR A 105 3.41 24.81 -6.11
N PHE A 106 3.80 25.40 -7.24
CA PHE A 106 5.20 25.80 -7.43
C PHE A 106 5.52 27.16 -6.79
N LYS A 107 6.57 27.19 -5.98
CA LYS A 107 7.09 28.38 -5.27
C LYS A 107 8.49 28.74 -5.78
N PHE A 108 8.56 29.26 -6.99
CA PHE A 108 9.84 29.58 -7.65
C PHE A 108 10.71 30.56 -6.85
N GLU A 109 10.10 31.56 -6.22
CA GLU A 109 10.83 32.52 -5.39
C GLU A 109 11.48 31.84 -4.16
N ALA A 110 10.82 30.85 -3.56
CA ALA A 110 11.42 30.09 -2.46
C ALA A 110 12.60 29.23 -2.92
N ALA A 111 12.53 28.65 -4.12
CA ALA A 111 13.65 27.91 -4.71
C ALA A 111 14.85 28.82 -5.00
N ALA A 112 14.61 29.99 -5.61
CA ALA A 112 15.66 30.97 -5.89
C ALA A 112 16.31 31.48 -4.60
N LYS A 113 15.51 31.89 -3.60
CA LYS A 113 16.02 32.36 -2.30
C LYS A 113 16.72 31.26 -1.51
N PHE A 114 16.30 30.00 -1.65
CA PHE A 114 17.03 28.87 -1.08
C PHE A 114 18.44 28.77 -1.67
N LYS A 115 18.58 28.83 -3.00
CA LYS A 115 19.89 28.86 -3.67
C LYS A 115 20.75 30.04 -3.24
N GLU A 116 20.18 31.24 -3.16
CA GLU A 116 20.88 32.44 -2.66
C GLU A 116 21.36 32.25 -1.22
N ALA A 117 20.55 31.63 -0.36
CA ALA A 117 20.94 31.32 1.01
C ALA A 117 22.11 30.32 1.06
N VAL A 118 22.14 29.32 0.17
CA VAL A 118 23.28 28.40 0.05
C VAL A 118 24.54 29.14 -0.41
N ALA A 119 24.44 29.98 -1.45
CA ALA A 119 25.55 30.77 -1.97
C ALA A 119 26.13 31.71 -0.90
N GLY A 120 25.25 32.33 -0.10
CA GLY A 120 25.60 33.19 1.03
C GLY A 120 26.01 32.43 2.31
N LYS A 121 26.08 31.10 2.27
CA LYS A 121 26.39 30.23 3.42
C LYS A 121 25.51 30.49 4.64
N ASN A 122 24.26 30.90 4.40
CA ASN A 122 23.33 31.38 5.41
C ASN A 122 22.35 30.27 5.81
N MET A 123 22.75 29.49 6.82
CA MET A 123 21.95 28.36 7.33
C MET A 123 20.55 28.77 7.82
N GLU A 124 20.39 29.95 8.42
CA GLU A 124 19.08 30.42 8.89
C GLU A 124 18.15 30.71 7.72
N GLN A 125 18.64 31.37 6.66
CA GLN A 125 17.85 31.60 5.46
C GLN A 125 17.58 30.29 4.71
N MET A 126 18.54 29.35 4.65
CA MET A 126 18.28 28.02 4.10
C MET A 126 17.11 27.34 4.82
N LYS A 127 17.01 27.49 6.14
CA LYS A 127 15.94 26.89 6.95
C LYS A 127 14.58 27.52 6.65
N VAL A 128 14.51 28.84 6.56
CA VAL A 128 13.28 29.56 6.23
C VAL A 128 12.79 29.19 4.82
N GLN A 129 13.67 29.32 3.81
CA GLN A 129 13.29 29.08 2.42
C GLN A 129 13.08 27.60 2.13
N GLY A 130 13.88 26.73 2.72
CA GLY A 130 13.72 25.28 2.62
C GLY A 130 12.41 24.78 3.25
N LYS A 131 11.92 25.43 4.32
CA LYS A 131 10.60 25.12 4.88
C LYS A 131 9.46 25.52 3.93
N GLU A 132 9.54 26.71 3.33
CA GLU A 132 8.54 27.17 2.36
C GLU A 132 8.51 26.26 1.12
N LEU A 133 9.69 25.99 0.55
CA LEU A 133 9.82 25.11 -0.61
C LEU A 133 9.37 23.68 -0.29
N GLY A 134 9.86 23.09 0.81
CA GLY A 134 9.46 21.75 1.24
C GLY A 134 7.96 21.64 1.58
N GLY A 135 7.37 22.71 2.12
CA GLY A 135 5.93 22.80 2.34
C GLY A 135 5.14 22.78 1.03
N SER A 136 5.67 23.38 -0.03
CA SER A 136 5.08 23.33 -1.37
C SER A 136 5.07 21.91 -1.96
N CYS A 137 6.20 21.19 -1.85
CA CYS A 137 6.31 19.79 -2.26
C CYS A 137 5.34 18.91 -1.47
N GLY A 138 5.28 19.10 -0.15
CA GLY A 138 4.40 18.35 0.74
C GLY A 138 2.92 18.53 0.43
N ARG A 139 2.47 19.75 0.05
CA ARG A 139 1.08 19.99 -0.38
C ARG A 139 0.76 19.24 -1.67
N CYS A 140 1.62 19.31 -2.67
CA CYS A 140 1.43 18.59 -3.93
C CYS A 140 1.34 17.08 -3.69
N HIS A 141 2.27 16.51 -2.91
CA HIS A 141 2.26 15.09 -2.60
C HIS A 141 1.00 14.70 -1.82
N LYS A 142 0.60 15.49 -0.82
CA LYS A 142 -0.61 15.18 -0.04
C LYS A 142 -1.86 15.14 -0.92
N ASP A 143 -2.00 16.08 -1.85
CA ASP A 143 -3.20 16.20 -2.67
C ASP A 143 -3.22 15.20 -3.85
N GLN A 144 -2.05 14.83 -4.40
CA GLN A 144 -1.97 14.21 -5.72
C GLN A 144 -1.21 12.87 -5.77
N TYR A 145 -0.47 12.50 -4.72
CA TYR A 145 0.37 11.31 -4.78
C TYR A 145 -0.47 10.03 -4.91
N VAL A 146 -1.54 9.92 -4.10
CA VAL A 146 -2.46 8.77 -4.17
C VAL A 146 -3.14 8.66 -5.53
N SER A 147 -3.59 9.79 -6.09
CA SER A 147 -4.30 9.78 -7.37
C SER A 147 -3.38 9.51 -8.55
N ALA A 148 -2.16 10.05 -8.55
CA ALA A 148 -1.14 9.72 -9.54
C ALA A 148 -0.76 8.24 -9.47
N TRP A 149 -0.56 7.69 -8.26
CA TRP A 149 -0.31 6.27 -8.07
C TRP A 149 -1.46 5.39 -8.59
N LEU A 150 -2.70 5.73 -8.26
CA LEU A 150 -3.87 4.98 -8.69
C LEU A 150 -4.05 5.02 -10.22
N LYS A 151 -3.84 6.18 -10.85
CA LYS A 151 -4.03 6.34 -12.30
C LYS A 151 -2.92 5.67 -13.12
N TYR A 152 -1.66 5.78 -12.68
CA TYR A 152 -0.51 5.46 -13.53
C TYR A 152 0.29 4.21 -13.12
N TYR A 153 0.17 3.75 -11.86
CA TYR A 153 0.94 2.59 -11.36
C TYR A 153 0.07 1.38 -11.09
N TRP A 154 -1.20 1.61 -10.76
CA TRP A 154 -2.17 0.53 -10.64
C TRP A 154 -2.74 0.22 -12.01
N SER A 155 -2.59 -1.03 -12.45
CA SER A 155 -3.28 -1.52 -13.65
C SER A 155 -4.77 -1.67 -13.39
N ASP A 156 -5.55 -1.76 -14.46
CA ASP A 156 -6.95 -2.16 -14.38
C ASP A 156 -7.04 -3.70 -14.36
N PHE A 157 -7.73 -4.28 -13.38
CA PHE A 157 -7.89 -5.73 -13.32
C PHE A 157 -8.89 -6.25 -14.35
N ASP A 158 -9.75 -5.38 -14.88
CA ASP A 158 -10.78 -5.74 -15.86
C ASP A 158 -10.16 -6.07 -17.22
N GLU A 159 -8.92 -5.64 -17.45
CA GLU A 159 -8.15 -5.99 -18.65
C GLU A 159 -7.42 -7.35 -18.51
N LEU A 160 -7.42 -7.95 -17.31
CA LEU A 160 -6.70 -9.19 -17.05
C LEU A 160 -7.55 -10.42 -17.36
N LYS A 161 -7.14 -11.18 -18.39
CA LYS A 161 -7.69 -12.51 -18.67
C LYS A 161 -6.83 -13.62 -18.11
N LEU A 162 -7.40 -14.63 -17.47
CA LEU A 162 -6.68 -15.80 -16.97
C LEU A 162 -7.22 -17.07 -17.60
N GLU A 163 -6.32 -17.99 -17.91
CA GLU A 163 -6.71 -19.34 -18.32
C GLU A 163 -7.09 -20.14 -17.07
N ASP A 164 -8.33 -20.60 -17.01
CA ASP A 164 -8.80 -21.47 -15.93
C ASP A 164 -8.23 -22.88 -16.13
N PRO A 165 -7.39 -23.40 -15.21
CA PRO A 165 -6.79 -24.73 -15.35
C PRO A 165 -7.81 -25.88 -15.29
N ILE A 166 -9.06 -25.61 -14.93
CA ILE A 166 -10.12 -26.63 -14.85
C ILE A 166 -10.90 -26.71 -16.15
N THR A 167 -11.31 -25.56 -16.69
CA THR A 167 -12.16 -25.50 -17.89
C THR A 167 -11.37 -25.23 -19.17
N GLU A 168 -10.08 -24.90 -19.06
CA GLU A 168 -9.18 -24.48 -20.13
C GLU A 168 -9.67 -23.23 -20.90
N LYS A 169 -10.64 -22.50 -20.33
CA LYS A 169 -11.19 -21.27 -20.88
C LYS A 169 -10.40 -20.07 -20.39
N LYS A 170 -10.27 -19.06 -21.25
CA LYS A 170 -9.85 -17.73 -20.83
C LYS A 170 -11.04 -17.02 -20.20
N LEU A 171 -10.95 -16.78 -18.89
CA LEU A 171 -11.92 -16.04 -18.09
C LEU A 171 -11.44 -14.61 -17.87
N GLU A 172 -12.38 -13.68 -17.73
CA GLU A 172 -12.06 -12.38 -17.13
C GLU A 172 -11.63 -12.58 -15.67
N PHE A 173 -10.85 -11.66 -15.12
CA PHE A 173 -10.31 -11.80 -13.77
C PHE A 173 -11.41 -11.97 -12.71
N GLU A 174 -12.56 -11.30 -12.88
CA GLU A 174 -13.70 -11.42 -11.98
C GLU A 174 -14.29 -12.83 -12.00
N ASP A 175 -14.58 -13.36 -13.19
CA ASP A 175 -15.10 -14.71 -13.36
C ASP A 175 -14.13 -15.76 -12.79
N TYR A 176 -12.83 -15.57 -13.00
CA TYR A 176 -11.81 -16.45 -12.42
C TYR A 176 -11.85 -16.43 -10.88
N LYS A 177 -12.01 -15.25 -10.26
CA LYS A 177 -12.16 -15.13 -8.80
C LYS A 177 -13.42 -15.82 -8.31
N HIS A 178 -14.54 -15.67 -9.02
CA HIS A 178 -15.78 -16.38 -8.70
C HIS A 178 -15.59 -17.89 -8.71
N GLU A 179 -14.97 -18.44 -9.75
CA GLU A 179 -14.68 -19.88 -9.83
C GLU A 179 -13.73 -20.36 -8.72
N LEU A 180 -12.71 -19.57 -8.36
CA LEU A 180 -11.82 -19.86 -7.24
C LEU A 180 -12.56 -19.89 -5.89
N VAL A 181 -13.45 -18.92 -5.67
CA VAL A 181 -14.25 -18.79 -4.44
C VAL A 181 -15.30 -19.90 -4.37
N ASN A 182 -15.92 -20.27 -5.49
CA ASN A 182 -16.86 -21.39 -5.56
C ASN A 182 -16.18 -22.71 -5.21
N ALA A 183 -14.98 -22.97 -5.74
CA ALA A 183 -14.20 -24.16 -5.39
C ALA A 183 -13.83 -24.19 -3.89
N PHE A 184 -13.45 -23.04 -3.33
CA PHE A 184 -13.20 -22.88 -1.90
C PHE A 184 -14.44 -23.19 -1.04
N TYR A 185 -15.60 -22.67 -1.41
CA TYR A 185 -16.84 -22.94 -0.67
C TYR A 185 -17.34 -24.36 -0.85
N THR A 186 -17.12 -24.97 -2.01
CA THR A 186 -17.38 -26.40 -2.25
C THR A 186 -16.54 -27.25 -1.28
N LEU A 187 -15.23 -27.00 -1.18
CA LEU A 187 -14.37 -27.70 -0.21
C LEU A 187 -14.88 -27.54 1.23
N THR A 188 -15.20 -26.30 1.63
CA THR A 188 -15.43 -25.99 3.04
C THR A 188 -16.85 -26.29 3.51
N ASN A 189 -17.88 -26.03 2.70
CA ASN A 189 -19.27 -26.27 3.06
C ASN A 189 -19.63 -27.74 2.93
N ASP A 190 -19.31 -28.37 1.81
CA ASP A 190 -19.66 -29.78 1.56
C ASP A 190 -18.89 -30.69 2.52
N GLY A 191 -17.63 -30.35 2.81
CA GLY A 191 -16.82 -31.06 3.81
C GLY A 191 -17.41 -30.97 5.22
N LYS A 192 -18.00 -29.83 5.62
CA LYS A 192 -18.72 -29.70 6.89
C LYS A 192 -20.05 -30.48 6.91
N GLN A 193 -20.67 -30.65 5.74
CA GLN A 193 -21.91 -31.40 5.58
C GLN A 193 -21.68 -32.92 5.46
N GLY A 194 -20.42 -33.36 5.39
CA GLY A 194 -20.04 -34.76 5.27
C GLY A 194 -19.99 -35.29 3.83
N ASP A 195 -20.24 -34.44 2.83
CA ASP A 195 -20.08 -34.80 1.42
C ASP A 195 -18.60 -34.71 1.03
N SER A 196 -17.87 -35.76 1.39
CA SER A 196 -16.43 -35.86 1.18
C SER A 196 -16.07 -35.89 -0.30
N ALA A 197 -16.93 -36.43 -1.17
CA ALA A 197 -16.65 -36.53 -2.59
C ALA A 197 -16.64 -35.15 -3.26
N ASN A 198 -17.67 -34.32 -3.02
CA ASN A 198 -17.70 -32.97 -3.54
C ASN A 198 -16.66 -32.07 -2.86
N ALA A 199 -16.41 -32.23 -1.56
CA ALA A 199 -15.36 -31.49 -0.86
C ALA A 199 -13.97 -31.75 -1.47
N VAL A 200 -13.65 -33.01 -1.78
CA VAL A 200 -12.39 -33.38 -2.43
C VAL A 200 -12.28 -32.76 -3.83
N LYS A 201 -13.36 -32.77 -4.61
CA LYS A 201 -13.42 -32.11 -5.92
C LYS A 201 -13.15 -30.61 -5.80
N GLY A 202 -13.90 -29.92 -4.95
CA GLY A 202 -13.74 -28.48 -4.71
C GLY A 202 -12.33 -28.13 -4.22
N GLY A 203 -11.73 -28.96 -3.36
CA GLY A 203 -10.38 -28.73 -2.88
C GLY A 203 -9.29 -28.87 -3.95
N LYS A 204 -9.42 -29.85 -4.85
CA LYS A 204 -8.50 -30.00 -5.98
C LYS A 204 -8.60 -28.82 -6.95
N GLU A 205 -9.83 -28.41 -7.27
CA GLU A 205 -10.09 -27.25 -8.12
C GLU A 205 -9.54 -25.96 -7.49
N PHE A 206 -9.75 -25.76 -6.19
CA PHE A 206 -9.21 -24.63 -5.44
C PHE A 206 -7.69 -24.59 -5.51
N ILE A 207 -6.99 -25.71 -5.29
CA ILE A 207 -5.52 -25.77 -5.36
C ILE A 207 -5.03 -25.38 -6.76
N GLN A 208 -5.64 -25.93 -7.81
CA GLN A 208 -5.25 -25.66 -9.19
C GLN A 208 -5.48 -24.19 -9.56
N ARG A 209 -6.66 -23.63 -9.27
CA ARG A 209 -6.96 -22.22 -9.54
C ARG A 209 -6.13 -21.27 -8.69
N TYR A 210 -5.85 -21.61 -7.42
CA TYR A 210 -4.98 -20.80 -6.57
C TYR A 210 -3.55 -20.75 -7.12
N LYS A 211 -3.02 -21.89 -7.60
CA LYS A 211 -1.71 -21.93 -8.27
C LYS A 211 -1.73 -21.16 -9.59
N GLY A 212 -2.84 -21.17 -10.33
CA GLY A 212 -3.02 -20.40 -11.57
C GLY A 212 -2.96 -18.87 -11.35
N LEU A 213 -3.32 -18.36 -10.17
CA LEU A 213 -3.16 -16.93 -9.84
C LEU A 213 -1.70 -16.45 -9.94
N LYS A 214 -0.70 -17.34 -9.83
CA LYS A 214 0.71 -16.95 -10.03
C LYS A 214 0.95 -16.31 -11.42
N ALA A 215 0.21 -16.75 -12.44
CA ALA A 215 0.30 -16.20 -13.77
C ALA A 215 -0.29 -14.78 -13.86
N SER A 216 -1.28 -14.44 -13.02
CA SER A 216 -1.87 -13.11 -12.99
C SER A 216 -0.90 -12.07 -12.43
N CYS A 217 -0.07 -12.43 -11.46
CA CYS A 217 0.94 -11.54 -10.89
C CYS A 217 1.90 -11.02 -11.95
N MET A 218 2.34 -11.88 -12.86
CA MET A 218 3.33 -11.53 -13.90
C MET A 218 2.79 -10.59 -14.98
N LYS A 219 1.48 -10.36 -15.02
CA LYS A 219 0.88 -9.39 -15.94
C LYS A 219 1.12 -7.95 -15.49
N CYS A 220 1.34 -7.74 -14.19
CA CYS A 220 1.57 -6.43 -13.59
C CYS A 220 2.96 -6.30 -12.93
N HIS A 221 3.62 -7.42 -12.65
CA HIS A 221 4.95 -7.48 -12.04
C HIS A 221 5.93 -8.16 -12.99
N ASP A 222 7.02 -7.49 -13.30
CA ASP A 222 8.12 -7.99 -14.13
C ASP A 222 9.14 -8.84 -13.35
N ASP A 223 9.06 -8.82 -12.01
CA ASP A 223 9.92 -9.59 -11.12
C ASP A 223 9.27 -10.89 -10.64
N GLU A 224 9.91 -12.02 -10.97
CA GLU A 224 9.50 -13.34 -10.50
C GLU A 224 9.49 -13.46 -8.97
N GLN A 225 10.27 -12.63 -8.26
CA GLN A 225 10.30 -12.63 -6.80
C GLN A 225 8.96 -12.24 -6.18
N VAL A 226 8.12 -11.50 -6.90
CA VAL A 226 6.77 -11.15 -6.43
C VAL A 226 5.90 -12.38 -6.23
N LYS A 227 6.16 -13.48 -6.98
CA LYS A 227 5.52 -14.78 -6.72
C LYS A 227 5.82 -15.23 -5.29
N TYR A 228 7.06 -15.17 -4.81
CA TYR A 228 7.40 -15.60 -3.44
C TYR A 228 6.70 -14.79 -2.34
N PHE A 229 6.26 -13.57 -2.63
CA PHE A 229 5.56 -12.75 -1.63
C PHE A 229 4.12 -13.25 -1.34
N TYR A 230 3.39 -13.65 -2.38
CA TYR A 230 1.97 -14.06 -2.28
C TYR A 230 1.76 -15.58 -2.30
N VAL A 231 2.71 -16.32 -2.86
CA VAL A 231 2.72 -17.78 -2.96
C VAL A 231 4.06 -18.36 -2.50
N GLY A 232 4.70 -17.75 -1.49
CA GLY A 232 5.97 -18.23 -0.94
C GLY A 232 5.85 -19.60 -0.26
N GLY A 233 6.99 -20.11 0.22
CA GLY A 233 7.11 -21.49 0.70
C GLY A 233 6.08 -21.92 1.77
N LYS A 234 5.57 -21.01 2.61
CA LYS A 234 4.49 -21.33 3.56
C LYS A 234 3.17 -21.66 2.87
N VAL A 235 2.81 -20.91 1.83
CA VAL A 235 1.59 -21.13 1.05
C VAL A 235 1.75 -22.37 0.19
N GLU A 236 2.92 -22.58 -0.42
CA GLU A 236 3.22 -23.80 -1.19
C GLU A 236 3.11 -25.06 -0.34
N LYS A 237 3.76 -25.06 0.83
CA LYS A 237 3.64 -26.14 1.79
C LYS A 237 2.19 -26.37 2.22
N ALA A 238 1.42 -25.31 2.49
CA ALA A 238 0.02 -25.46 2.85
C ALA A 238 -0.84 -26.02 1.71
N LEU A 239 -0.54 -25.68 0.44
CA LEU A 239 -1.20 -26.28 -0.72
C LEU A 239 -0.84 -27.75 -0.89
N GLU A 240 0.41 -28.14 -0.62
CA GLU A 240 0.87 -29.53 -0.61
C GLU A 240 0.21 -30.33 0.51
N ASP A 241 0.22 -29.79 1.73
CA ASP A 241 -0.42 -30.39 2.90
C ASP A 241 -1.94 -30.56 2.66
N LEU A 242 -2.60 -29.55 2.07
CA LEU A 242 -4.01 -29.65 1.67
C LEU A 242 -4.20 -30.76 0.62
N SER A 243 -3.36 -30.81 -0.42
CA SER A 243 -3.42 -31.85 -1.44
C SER A 243 -3.27 -33.26 -0.84
N ALA A 244 -2.38 -33.42 0.13
CA ALA A 244 -2.18 -34.69 0.83
C ALA A 244 -3.40 -35.07 1.67
N THR A 245 -4.00 -34.11 2.39
CA THR A 245 -5.24 -34.35 3.16
C THR A 245 -6.41 -34.76 2.27
N LEU A 246 -6.57 -34.14 1.09
CA LEU A 246 -7.63 -34.50 0.13
C LEU A 246 -7.45 -35.89 -0.49
N GLY A 247 -6.28 -36.51 -0.36
CA GLY A 247 -6.00 -37.88 -0.82
C GLY A 247 -6.24 -38.96 0.23
N LYS A 248 -6.66 -38.60 1.45
CA LYS A 248 -6.94 -39.56 2.54
C LYS A 248 -8.43 -39.90 2.60
N GLU A 249 -8.73 -41.16 2.93
CA GLU A 249 -10.09 -41.61 3.26
C GLU A 249 -10.12 -42.20 4.68
N PRO A 250 -11.00 -41.70 5.59
CA PRO A 250 -11.94 -40.60 5.39
C PRO A 250 -11.26 -39.21 5.31
N LEU A 251 -11.92 -38.26 4.66
CA LEU A 251 -11.45 -36.87 4.55
C LEU A 251 -11.32 -36.23 5.95
N ASN A 252 -10.11 -35.78 6.30
CA ASN A 252 -9.87 -35.09 7.56
C ASN A 252 -10.05 -33.56 7.40
N MET A 253 -11.26 -33.08 7.70
CA MET A 253 -11.56 -31.64 7.59
C MET A 253 -10.79 -30.76 8.56
N GLU A 254 -10.37 -31.27 9.72
CA GLU A 254 -9.55 -30.48 10.65
C GLU A 254 -8.17 -30.17 10.05
N GLU A 255 -7.52 -31.17 9.45
CA GLU A 255 -6.28 -30.98 8.70
C GLU A 255 -6.48 -30.04 7.50
N ALA A 256 -7.57 -30.21 6.75
CA ALA A 256 -7.87 -29.35 5.60
C ALA A 256 -8.04 -27.88 6.03
N PHE A 257 -8.76 -27.62 7.13
CA PHE A 257 -8.94 -26.26 7.66
C PHE A 257 -7.64 -25.64 8.17
N LYS A 258 -6.71 -26.43 8.72
CA LYS A 258 -5.37 -25.93 9.10
C LYS A 258 -4.62 -25.39 7.87
N SER A 259 -4.57 -26.17 6.80
CA SER A 259 -3.93 -25.76 5.55
C SER A 259 -4.60 -24.54 4.91
N ILE A 260 -5.94 -24.55 4.84
CA ILE A 260 -6.73 -23.41 4.38
C ILE A 260 -6.46 -22.15 5.21
N GLY A 261 -6.37 -22.27 6.53
CA GLY A 261 -6.09 -21.14 7.42
C GLY A 261 -4.74 -20.49 7.12
N VAL A 262 -3.72 -21.29 6.80
CA VAL A 262 -2.42 -20.78 6.36
C VAL A 262 -2.53 -20.09 5.00
N ILE A 263 -3.19 -20.70 4.01
CA ILE A 263 -3.39 -20.11 2.68
C ILE A 263 -4.14 -18.76 2.80
N GLY A 264 -5.21 -18.71 3.59
CA GLY A 264 -6.00 -17.50 3.82
C GLY A 264 -5.19 -16.38 4.48
N LYS A 265 -4.38 -16.70 5.49
CA LYS A 265 -3.58 -15.70 6.23
C LYS A 265 -2.35 -15.23 5.46
N GLU A 266 -1.62 -16.16 4.85
CA GLU A 266 -0.32 -15.89 4.24
C GLU A 266 -0.41 -15.55 2.75
N GLY A 267 -1.51 -15.93 2.09
CA GLY A 267 -1.79 -15.69 0.69
C GLY A 267 -2.92 -14.70 0.48
N CYS A 268 -4.18 -15.15 0.63
CA CYS A 268 -5.37 -14.36 0.29
C CYS A 268 -5.39 -12.98 0.97
N LYS A 269 -5.10 -12.94 2.28
CA LYS A 269 -5.07 -11.68 3.04
C LYS A 269 -4.02 -10.70 2.49
N LYS A 270 -2.83 -11.17 2.12
CA LYS A 270 -1.78 -10.30 1.59
C LYS A 270 -2.18 -9.76 0.22
N CYS A 271 -2.70 -10.61 -0.67
CA CYS A 271 -3.20 -10.17 -1.98
C CYS A 271 -4.30 -9.11 -1.83
N HIS A 272 -5.29 -9.33 -0.95
CA HIS A 272 -6.38 -8.39 -0.74
C HIS A 272 -5.93 -7.09 -0.10
N LEU A 273 -5.01 -7.12 0.87
CA LEU A 273 -4.50 -5.89 1.48
C LEU A 273 -3.71 -5.04 0.48
N THR A 274 -3.01 -5.67 -0.46
CA THR A 274 -2.27 -4.92 -1.48
C THR A 274 -3.18 -4.42 -2.60
N HIS A 275 -4.08 -5.24 -3.15
CA HIS A 275 -4.77 -4.91 -4.42
C HIS A 275 -6.21 -4.42 -4.26
N ARG A 276 -6.94 -4.86 -3.22
CA ARG A 276 -8.38 -4.62 -3.12
C ARG A 276 -8.74 -3.14 -3.04
N TRP A 277 -7.95 -2.35 -2.33
CA TRP A 277 -8.23 -0.91 -2.18
C TRP A 277 -8.16 -0.17 -3.52
N ALA A 278 -7.19 -0.51 -4.37
CA ALA A 278 -7.05 0.11 -5.68
C ALA A 278 -8.20 -0.30 -6.61
N MET A 279 -8.60 -1.59 -6.57
CA MET A 279 -9.77 -2.09 -7.29
C MET A 279 -11.06 -1.36 -6.87
N ILE A 280 -11.29 -1.18 -5.57
CA ILE A 280 -12.43 -0.41 -5.04
C ILE A 280 -12.47 0.99 -5.63
N LEU A 281 -11.33 1.69 -5.60
CA LEU A 281 -11.26 3.09 -6.04
C LEU A 281 -11.40 3.24 -7.56
N LYS A 282 -11.10 2.19 -8.33
CA LYS A 282 -11.29 2.17 -9.78
C LYS A 282 -12.70 1.77 -10.21
N GLY A 283 -13.54 1.32 -9.28
CA GLY A 283 -14.91 0.87 -9.58
C GLY A 283 -15.02 -0.63 -9.88
N ASN A 284 -13.94 -1.40 -9.73
CA ASN A 284 -13.88 -2.84 -10.02
C ASN A 284 -14.37 -3.67 -8.81
N GLN A 285 -15.55 -3.34 -8.27
CA GLN A 285 -16.22 -4.21 -7.31
C GLN A 285 -17.63 -4.54 -7.77
N GLU A 286 -17.76 -5.74 -8.33
CA GLU A 286 -18.72 -6.74 -7.87
C GLU A 286 -17.98 -8.06 -7.73
#